data_AF-A0A2A7DAS4-F1
#
_entry.id   AF-A0A2A7DAS4-F1
#
_cell.length_a   1.000
_cell.length_b   1.000
_cell.length_c   1.000
_cell.angle_alpha   90.00
_cell.angle_beta   90.00
_cell.angle_gamma   90.00
#
_symmetry.space_group_name_H-M   'P 1'
#
loop_
_entity.id
_entity.type
_entity.pdbx_description
1 polymer ?
#
loop_
_entity_poly.entity_id
_entity_poly.type
_entity_poly.pdbx_seq_one_letter_code
_entity_poly.pdbx_strand_id
1 'polypeptide(L)'
;MEQKELKIPVTLNHKTIGILRKIKGVTASQLADRMFICHSSLKKVESGCTPITDLTNVRLWKGLAGLGYSIEEIYVINAFVDHKGGVVN
;
A
#
# COMPACT_ATOMS: atom_id res chain seq x y z
N MET A 1 -23.32 11.79 -14.89
CA MET A 1 -22.96 10.47 -14.33
C MET A 1 -22.09 10.74 -13.12
N GLU A 2 -22.55 10.41 -11.91
CA GLU A 2 -21.68 10.45 -10.73
C GLU A 2 -20.49 9.51 -10.97
N GLN A 3 -19.28 10.05 -10.93
CA GLN A 3 -18.08 9.22 -10.89
C GLN A 3 -18.09 8.52 -9.53
N LYS A 4 -18.48 7.25 -9.51
CA LYS A 4 -18.38 6.41 -8.33
C LYS A 4 -16.90 6.32 -7.96
N GLU A 5 -16.48 7.03 -6.91
CA GLU A 5 -15.09 7.04 -6.47
C GLU A 5 -14.67 5.60 -6.12
N LEU A 6 -13.57 5.15 -6.72
CA LEU A 6 -12.95 3.89 -6.35
C LEU A 6 -12.34 4.06 -4.96
N LYS A 7 -13.00 3.51 -3.95
CA LYS A 7 -12.59 3.62 -2.55
C LYS A 7 -12.52 2.25 -1.89
N ILE A 8 -11.36 1.96 -1.30
CA ILE A 8 -11.21 0.86 -0.34
C ILE A 8 -11.27 1.51 1.06
N PRO A 9 -12.18 1.09 1.96
CA PRO A 9 -12.38 1.74 3.26
C PRO A 9 -11.15 1.73 4.16
N VAL A 10 -10.28 0.75 3.95
CA VAL A 10 -9.08 0.51 4.77
C VAL A 10 -7.88 1.11 4.05
N THR A 11 -7.37 2.21 4.57
CA THR A 11 -6.12 2.81 4.08
C THR A 11 -4.93 2.05 4.64
N LEU A 12 -4.04 1.60 3.75
CA LEU A 12 -2.83 0.91 4.19
C LEU A 12 -1.88 1.85 4.93
N ASN A 13 -1.27 1.34 5.99
CA ASN A 13 -0.13 1.97 6.61
C ASN A 13 1.05 2.02 5.64
N HIS A 14 1.74 3.16 5.58
CA HIS A 14 2.90 3.33 4.72
C HIS A 14 3.99 2.27 4.95
N LYS A 15 4.19 1.84 6.21
CA LYS A 15 5.18 0.81 6.57
C LYS A 15 4.80 -0.56 6.03
N THR A 16 3.50 -0.89 6.02
CA THR A 16 2.98 -2.17 5.52
C THR A 16 3.40 -2.40 4.07
N ILE A 17 3.30 -1.37 3.23
CA ILE A 17 3.65 -1.43 1.80
C ILE A 17 5.11 -1.85 1.63
N GLY A 18 6.01 -1.18 2.35
CA GLY A 18 7.44 -1.48 2.31
C GLY A 18 7.78 -2.86 2.87
N ILE A 19 7.10 -3.31 3.93
CA ILE A 19 7.28 -4.65 4.52
C ILE A 19 6.87 -5.73 3.53
N LEU A 20 5.63 -5.67 3.03
CA LEU A 20 5.09 -6.67 2.11
C LEU A 20 5.91 -6.78 0.82
N ARG A 21 6.37 -5.64 0.30
CA ARG A 21 7.24 -5.60 -0.87
C ARG A 21 8.58 -6.30 -0.61
N LYS A 22 9.23 -6.01 0.52
CA LYS A 22 10.53 -6.59 0.90
C LYS A 22 10.44 -8.09 1.13
N ILE A 23 9.35 -8.59 1.73
CA ILE A 23 9.11 -10.03 1.93
C ILE A 23 9.11 -10.79 0.59
N LYS A 24 8.55 -10.20 -0.47
CA LYS A 24 8.55 -10.80 -1.82
C LYS A 24 9.85 -10.55 -2.60
N GLY A 25 10.84 -9.87 -2.02
CA GLY A 25 12.10 -9.53 -2.69
C GLY A 25 11.96 -8.54 -3.86
N VAL A 26 10.86 -7.77 -3.90
CA VAL A 26 10.54 -6.89 -5.03
C VAL A 26 11.10 -5.48 -4.78
N THR A 27 11.66 -4.86 -5.81
CA THR A 27 12.12 -3.46 -5.72
C THR A 27 10.95 -2.49 -5.74
N ALA A 28 11.13 -1.28 -5.19
CA ALA A 28 10.09 -0.25 -5.26
C ALA A 28 9.70 0.09 -6.71
N SER A 29 10.65 0.07 -7.65
CA SER A 29 10.34 0.29 -9.08
C SER A 29 9.38 -0.77 -9.62
N GLN A 30 9.68 -2.04 -9.37
CA GLN A 30 8.85 -3.16 -9.84
C GLN A 30 7.43 -3.15 -9.26
N LEU A 31 7.25 -2.68 -8.01
CA LEU A 31 5.91 -2.51 -7.44
C LEU A 31 5.22 -1.28 -8.05
N ALA A 32 5.93 -0.17 -8.22
CA ALA A 32 5.40 1.05 -8.82
C ALA A 32 4.90 0.82 -10.25
N ASP A 33 5.62 0.03 -11.04
CA ASP A 33 5.24 -0.37 -12.40
C ASP A 33 3.91 -1.12 -12.42
N ARG A 34 3.71 -2.08 -11.49
CA ARG A 34 2.44 -2.82 -11.34
C ARG A 34 1.27 -1.93 -10.93
N MET A 35 1.56 -0.83 -10.23
CA MET A 35 0.58 0.14 -9.75
C MET A 35 0.30 1.27 -10.74
N PHE A 36 1.04 1.33 -11.86
CA PHE A 36 1.02 2.44 -12.81
C PHE A 36 1.26 3.80 -12.13
N ILE A 37 2.26 3.87 -11.25
CA ILE A 37 2.73 5.11 -10.61
C ILE A 37 4.24 5.27 -10.76
N CYS A 38 4.73 6.50 -10.60
CA CYS A 38 6.16 6.76 -10.58
C CYS A 38 6.83 6.10 -9.36
N HIS A 39 8.00 5.51 -9.56
CA HIS A 39 8.83 4.96 -8.47
C HIS A 39 9.07 5.97 -7.33
N SER A 40 9.30 7.24 -7.66
CA SER A 40 9.47 8.32 -6.68
C SER A 40 8.21 8.55 -5.85
N SER A 41 7.02 8.42 -6.45
CA SER A 41 5.74 8.50 -5.74
C SER A 41 5.56 7.34 -4.78
N LEU A 42 5.89 6.10 -5.18
CA LEU A 42 5.83 4.96 -4.26
C LEU A 42 6.81 5.13 -3.09
N LYS A 43 8.03 5.61 -3.34
CA LYS A 43 8.99 5.87 -2.25
C LYS A 43 8.47 6.89 -1.24
N LYS A 44 7.85 7.98 -1.71
CA LYS A 44 7.25 9.00 -0.82
C LYS A 44 6.08 8.43 0.00
N VAL A 45 5.31 7.54 -0.61
CA VAL A 45 4.24 6.80 0.09
C VAL A 45 4.84 5.90 1.15
N GLU A 46 5.81 5.04 0.82
CA GLU A 46 6.46 4.11 1.76
C GLU A 46 7.18 4.81 2.92
N SER A 47 7.68 6.04 2.69
CA SER A 47 8.32 6.86 3.73
C SER A 47 7.34 7.66 4.59
N GLY A 48 6.04 7.62 4.29
CA GLY A 48 5.02 8.42 4.96
C GLY A 48 5.10 9.92 4.66
N CYS A 49 5.91 10.34 3.68
CA CYS A 49 6.07 11.75 3.31
C CYS A 49 4.91 12.30 2.47
N THR A 50 3.99 11.45 2.03
CA THR A 50 2.82 11.86 1.24
C THR A 50 1.60 11.08 1.70
N PRO A 51 0.46 11.76 1.96
CA PRO A 51 -0.77 11.08 2.31
C PRO A 51 -1.24 10.16 1.19
N ILE A 52 -1.84 9.03 1.57
CA ILE A 52 -2.38 8.05 0.62
C ILE A 52 -3.79 8.49 0.25
N THR A 53 -3.96 8.90 -1.02
CA THR A 53 -5.30 9.20 -1.58
C THR A 53 -6.11 7.93 -1.81
N ASP A 54 -7.44 8.04 -1.94
CA ASP A 54 -8.32 6.90 -2.20
C ASP A 54 -7.90 6.10 -3.46
N LEU A 55 -7.56 6.80 -4.55
CA LEU A 55 -7.06 6.15 -5.78
C LEU A 55 -5.69 5.48 -5.57
N THR A 56 -4.77 6.13 -4.83
CA THR A 56 -3.48 5.53 -4.49
C THR A 56 -3.68 4.28 -3.63
N ASN A 57 -4.62 4.31 -2.68
CA ASN A 57 -4.95 3.17 -1.84
C ASN A 57 -5.41 1.98 -2.70
N VAL A 58 -6.36 2.20 -3.61
CA VAL A 58 -6.80 1.17 -4.57
C VAL A 58 -5.63 0.59 -5.36
N ARG A 59 -4.73 1.45 -5.85
CA ARG A 59 -3.54 1.00 -6.59
C ARG A 59 -2.60 0.17 -5.72
N LEU A 60 -2.41 0.53 -4.46
CA LEU A 60 -1.56 -0.21 -3.52
C LEU A 60 -2.11 -1.60 -3.26
N TRP A 61 -3.40 -1.70 -2.94
CA TRP A 61 -4.09 -2.97 -2.76
C TRP A 61 -3.97 -3.86 -4.00
N LYS A 62 -4.22 -3.31 -5.19
CA LYS A 62 -4.06 -4.04 -6.45
C LYS A 62 -2.61 -4.46 -6.69
N GLY A 63 -1.65 -3.58 -6.42
CA GLY A 63 -0.22 -3.85 -6.59
C GLY A 63 0.25 -4.99 -5.71
N LEU A 64 -0.13 -4.97 -4.43
CA LEU A 64 0.19 -6.01 -3.45
C LEU A 64 -0.51 -7.33 -3.78
N ALA A 65 -1.78 -7.31 -4.17
CA ALA A 65 -2.47 -8.51 -4.65
C ALA A 65 -1.78 -9.09 -5.90
N GLY A 66 -1.30 -8.22 -6.80
CA GLY A 66 -0.48 -8.60 -7.95
C GLY A 66 0.91 -9.16 -7.62
N LEU A 67 1.36 -9.07 -6.37
CA LEU A 67 2.54 -9.79 -5.85
C LEU A 67 2.18 -11.18 -5.29
N GLY A 68 0.92 -11.60 -5.39
CA GLY A 68 0.42 -12.88 -4.91
C GLY A 68 0.08 -12.88 -3.43
N TYR A 69 -0.29 -11.74 -2.85
CA TYR A 69 -0.95 -11.71 -1.54
C TYR A 69 -2.46 -11.78 -1.71
N SER A 70 -3.14 -12.53 -0.85
CA SER A 70 -4.58 -12.44 -0.65
C SER A 70 -4.94 -11.10 0.02
N ILE A 71 -6.21 -10.71 -0.11
CA ILE A 71 -6.73 -9.49 0.53
C ILE A 71 -6.66 -9.63 2.07
N GLU A 72 -6.94 -10.82 2.58
CA GLU A 72 -6.89 -11.17 3.99
C GLU A 72 -5.47 -11.04 4.56
N GLU A 73 -4.45 -11.55 3.85
CA GLU A 73 -3.05 -11.41 4.28
C GLU A 73 -2.64 -9.94 4.36
N ILE A 74 -2.97 -9.14 3.34
CA ILE A 74 -2.67 -7.71 3.33
C ILE A 74 -3.37 -7.03 4.52
N TYR A 75 -4.65 -7.34 4.76
CA TYR A 75 -5.44 -6.75 5.84
C TYR A 75 -4.87 -7.09 7.22
N VAL A 76 -4.57 -8.37 7.48
CA VAL A 76 -4.05 -8.83 8.77
C VAL A 76 -2.67 -8.22 9.06
N ILE A 77 -1.79 -8.19 8.05
CA ILE A 77 -0.46 -7.59 8.22
C ILE A 77 -0.59 -6.09 8.43
N ASN A 78 -1.49 -5.42 7.71
CA ASN A 78 -1.73 -3.99 7.93
C ASN A 78 -2.22 -3.70 9.35
N ALA A 79 -3.22 -4.45 9.83
CA ALA A 79 -3.74 -4.32 11.19
C ALA A 79 -2.67 -4.60 12.25
N PHE A 80 -1.80 -5.58 12.01
CA PHE A 80 -0.65 -5.86 12.89
C PHE A 80 0.35 -4.70 12.91
N VAL A 81 0.68 -4.14 11.75
CA VAL A 81 1.58 -2.99 11.64
C VAL A 81 0.97 -1.73 12.27
N ASP A 82 -0.33 -1.52 12.15
CA ASP A 82 -1.01 -0.41 12.83
C ASP A 82 -0.97 -0.61 14.35
N HIS A 83 -1.23 -1.83 14.84
CA HIS A 83 -1.20 -2.13 16.26
C HIS A 83 0.21 -2.08 16.89
N LYS A 84 1.26 -2.50 16.16
CA LYS A 84 2.65 -2.57 16.66
C LYS A 84 3.51 -1.38 16.27
N GLY A 85 3.32 -0.85 15.08
CA GLY A 85 4.05 0.29 14.51
C GLY A 85 3.38 1.65 14.78
N GLY A 86 2.23 1.64 15.47
CA GLY A 86 1.43 2.79 15.91
C GLY A 86 1.26 2.85 17.44
N VAL A 87 2.31 2.56 18.22
CA VAL A 87 2.45 3.24 19.53
C VAL A 87 2.84 4.68 19.21
N VAL A 88 1.84 5.51 18.93
CA VAL A 88 1.91 6.94 19.21
C VAL A 88 1.52 7.06 20.68
N ASN A 89 2.53 7.13 21.56
CA ASN A 89 2.40 7.90 22.79
C ASN A 89 2.75 9.34 22.47
#